data_AF-A0AA35RZ64-F1
#
_entry.id   AF-A0AA35RZ64-F1
#
_cell.length_a   1.000
_cell.length_b   1.000
_cell.length_c   1.000
_cell.angle_alpha   90.00
_cell.angle_beta   90.00
_cell.angle_gamma   90.00
#
_symmetry.space_group_name_H-M   'P 1'
#
loop_
_entity.id
_entity.type
_entity.pdbx_description
1 polymer ?
#
loop_
_entity_poly.entity_id
_entity_poly.type
_entity_poly.pdbx_seq_one_letter_code
_entity_poly.pdbx_strand_id
1 'polypeptide(L)'
;MAASEKVKVNVSVIMTVYNGAEWLGEALYSILSQSFPGKMELSLFDDASTDDSTKVLDDLRAKFAERDIKIVTGSTDQAEPKGVGYGSNRAIRQSSGDFICVLDAVSFFHSSSPPMNSLRFFPQGRCDEK
;
A
#
# COMPACT_ATOMS: atom_id res chain seq x y z
N MET A 1 10.50 6.67 25.00
CA MET A 1 9.20 6.33 24.38
C MET A 1 9.38 5.02 23.65
N ALA A 2 8.51 4.04 23.89
CA ALA A 2 8.67 2.69 23.38
C ALA A 2 8.69 2.69 21.84
N ALA A 3 9.82 2.27 21.25
CA ALA A 3 9.84 1.91 19.85
C ALA A 3 8.84 0.76 19.68
N SER A 4 7.71 1.03 19.02
CA SER A 4 6.70 0.01 18.71
C SER A 4 7.40 -1.14 18.01
N GLU A 5 7.39 -2.32 18.63
CA GLU A 5 8.07 -3.51 18.13
C GLU A 5 7.46 -3.86 16.77
N LYS A 6 8.21 -3.60 15.69
CA LYS A 6 7.74 -3.90 14.33
C LYS A 6 7.59 -5.41 14.21
N VAL A 7 6.35 -5.89 14.16
CA VAL A 7 6.02 -7.30 13.90
C VAL A 7 6.74 -7.72 12.62
N LYS A 8 7.56 -8.77 12.70
CA LYS A 8 8.31 -9.26 11.55
C LYS A 8 7.33 -9.85 10.52
N VAL A 9 7.18 -9.16 9.40
CA VAL A 9 6.39 -9.56 8.24
C VAL A 9 7.31 -10.03 7.12
N ASN A 10 6.88 -11.00 6.32
CA ASN A 10 7.68 -11.51 5.20
C ASN A 10 7.56 -10.61 3.98
N VAL A 11 6.33 -10.14 3.69
CA VAL A 11 6.03 -9.35 2.49
C VAL A 11 5.26 -8.09 2.87
N SER A 12 5.73 -6.95 2.39
CA SER A 12 4.99 -5.69 2.39
C SER A 12 4.42 -5.42 1.02
N VAL A 13 3.10 -5.43 0.89
CA VAL A 13 2.42 -4.94 -0.31
C VAL A 13 2.42 -3.43 -0.27
N ILE A 14 3.04 -2.79 -1.25
CA ILE A 14 3.19 -1.35 -1.37
C ILE A 14 2.13 -0.83 -2.33
N MET A 15 1.35 0.13 -1.88
CA MET A 15 0.28 0.75 -2.64
C MET A 15 0.34 2.28 -2.47
N THR A 16 0.22 3.01 -3.58
CA THR A 16 -0.01 4.46 -3.56
C THR A 16 -1.39 4.73 -4.13
N VAL A 17 -2.14 5.67 -3.57
CA VAL A 17 -3.46 6.05 -4.09
C VAL A 17 -3.56 7.57 -4.22
N TYR A 18 -4.15 8.01 -5.33
CA TYR A 18 -4.59 9.38 -5.55
C TYR A 18 -5.89 9.33 -6.35
N ASN A 19 -6.99 9.77 -5.74
CA ASN A 19 -8.34 9.78 -6.35
C ASN A 19 -8.73 8.42 -6.99
N GLY A 20 -8.58 7.34 -6.22
CA GLY A 20 -8.72 5.96 -6.70
C GLY A 20 -9.90 5.19 -6.12
N ALA A 21 -10.91 5.84 -5.53
CA ALA A 21 -11.97 5.19 -4.77
C ALA A 21 -12.70 4.08 -5.55
N GLU A 22 -12.90 4.28 -6.87
CA GLU A 22 -13.57 3.31 -7.74
C GLU A 22 -12.80 1.97 -7.85
N TRP A 23 -11.47 2.00 -7.85
CA TRP A 23 -10.63 0.83 -8.08
C TRP A 23 -9.96 0.30 -6.82
N LEU A 24 -9.86 1.13 -5.79
CA LEU A 24 -9.21 0.78 -4.53
C LEU A 24 -9.89 -0.44 -3.89
N GLY A 25 -11.22 -0.54 -3.97
CA GLY A 25 -11.97 -1.69 -3.47
C GLY A 25 -11.51 -2.99 -4.10
N GLU A 26 -11.51 -3.07 -5.44
CA GLU A 26 -11.08 -4.25 -6.21
C GLU A 26 -9.61 -4.60 -5.94
N ALA A 27 -8.73 -3.60 -5.86
CA ALA A 27 -7.32 -3.80 -5.55
C ALA A 27 -7.12 -4.41 -4.14
N LEU A 28 -7.84 -3.88 -3.15
CA LEU A 28 -7.82 -4.39 -1.78
C LEU A 28 -8.41 -5.81 -1.69
N TYR A 29 -9.52 -6.09 -2.40
CA TYR A 29 -10.08 -7.43 -2.48
C TYR A 29 -9.14 -8.43 -3.15
N SER A 30 -8.38 -7.99 -4.15
CA SER A 30 -7.37 -8.82 -4.80
C SER A 30 -6.27 -9.25 -3.82
N ILE A 31 -5.84 -8.35 -2.93
CA ILE A 31 -4.89 -8.66 -1.85
C ILE A 31 -5.50 -9.63 -0.84
N LEU A 32 -6.73 -9.37 -0.37
CA LEU A 32 -7.44 -10.25 0.55
C LEU A 32 -7.63 -11.66 -0.02
N SER A 33 -7.78 -11.78 -1.34
CA SER A 33 -7.96 -13.06 -2.03
C SER A 33 -6.65 -13.81 -2.29
N GLN A 34 -5.48 -13.20 -2.02
CA GLN A 34 -4.22 -13.91 -2.16
C GLN A 34 -4.05 -14.96 -1.06
N SER A 35 -3.57 -16.13 -1.48
CA SER A 35 -3.13 -17.19 -0.59
C SER A 35 -1.61 -17.12 -0.47
N PHE A 36 -1.14 -16.51 0.62
CA PHE A 36 0.29 -16.46 0.93
C PHE A 36 0.54 -17.21 2.25
N PRO A 37 1.48 -18.17 2.29
CA PRO A 37 1.73 -18.99 3.48
C PRO A 37 2.48 -18.24 4.61
N GLY A 38 2.98 -17.03 4.35
CA GLY A 38 3.69 -16.21 5.34
C GLY A 38 2.87 -15.04 5.87
N LYS A 39 3.51 -14.20 6.69
CA LYS A 39 2.91 -12.95 7.18
C LYS A 39 3.07 -11.84 6.15
N MET A 40 1.99 -11.13 5.90
CA MET A 40 1.99 -9.98 5.00
C MET A 40 1.41 -8.73 5.67
N GLU A 41 1.86 -7.58 5.21
CA GLU A 41 1.24 -6.30 5.52
C GLU A 41 0.93 -5.53 4.24
N LEU A 42 -0.02 -4.61 4.34
CA LEU A 42 -0.31 -3.62 3.32
C LEU A 42 0.19 -2.26 3.80
N SER A 43 1.11 -1.67 3.04
CA SER A 43 1.56 -0.30 3.22
C SER A 43 0.95 0.57 2.13
N LEU A 44 -0.03 1.38 2.52
CA LEU A 44 -0.76 2.28 1.64
C LEU A 44 -0.35 3.74 1.92
N PHE A 45 -0.07 4.49 0.86
CA PHE A 45 0.17 5.92 0.94
C PHE A 45 -0.82 6.71 0.09
N ASP A 46 -1.54 7.62 0.72
CA ASP A 46 -2.44 8.56 0.06
C ASP A 46 -1.71 9.84 -0.34
N ASP A 47 -1.64 10.10 -1.65
CA ASP A 47 -0.92 11.24 -2.21
C ASP A 47 -1.88 12.42 -2.50
N ALA A 48 -2.60 12.86 -1.45
CA ALA A 48 -3.53 14.00 -1.48
C ALA A 48 -4.87 13.71 -2.18
N SER A 49 -5.47 12.55 -1.93
CA SER A 49 -6.79 12.25 -2.48
C SER A 49 -7.85 13.18 -1.91
N THR A 50 -8.77 13.62 -2.77
CA THR A 50 -9.94 14.43 -2.40
C THR A 50 -11.25 13.64 -2.48
N ASP A 51 -11.18 12.37 -2.89
CA ASP A 51 -12.32 11.48 -3.05
C ASP A 51 -12.54 10.57 -1.83
N ASP A 52 -13.44 9.60 -1.97
CA ASP A 52 -13.80 8.65 -0.91
C ASP A 52 -12.79 7.49 -0.72
N SER A 53 -11.57 7.58 -1.25
CA SER A 53 -10.56 6.51 -1.15
C SER A 53 -10.28 6.11 0.31
N THR A 54 -10.23 7.09 1.21
CA THR A 54 -10.00 6.83 2.64
C THR A 54 -11.16 6.04 3.28
N LYS A 55 -12.40 6.27 2.84
CA LYS A 55 -13.58 5.53 3.34
C LYS A 55 -13.53 4.08 2.90
N VAL A 56 -13.26 3.83 1.62
CA VAL A 56 -13.14 2.47 1.07
C VAL A 56 -12.10 1.64 1.84
N LEU A 57 -10.98 2.27 2.22
CA LEU A 57 -9.97 1.61 3.04
C LEU A 57 -10.47 1.29 4.45
N ASP A 58 -11.19 2.22 5.07
CA ASP A 58 -11.73 2.03 6.42
C ASP A 58 -12.79 0.90 6.46
N ASP A 59 -13.68 0.85 5.47
CA ASP A 59 -14.66 -0.23 5.31
C ASP A 59 -14.01 -1.62 5.21
N LEU A 60 -12.83 -1.70 4.59
CA LEU A 60 -12.13 -2.96 4.39
C LEU A 60 -11.13 -3.29 5.51
N ARG A 61 -10.77 -2.33 6.38
CA ARG A 61 -9.80 -2.55 7.49
C ARG A 61 -10.16 -3.75 8.36
N ALA A 62 -11.44 -3.93 8.68
CA ALA A 62 -11.91 -5.07 9.46
C ALA A 62 -11.57 -6.40 8.80
N LYS A 63 -11.78 -6.52 7.48
CA LYS A 63 -11.49 -7.75 6.71
C LYS A 63 -10.00 -8.07 6.64
N PHE A 64 -9.15 -7.05 6.60
CA PHE A 64 -7.70 -7.22 6.67
C PHE A 64 -7.27 -7.74 8.05
N ALA A 65 -7.86 -7.20 9.13
CA ALA A 65 -7.61 -7.68 10.48
C ALA A 65 -8.06 -9.14 10.67
N GLU A 66 -9.20 -9.55 10.11
CA GLU A 66 -9.67 -10.95 10.12
C GLU A 66 -8.68 -11.91 9.45
N ARG A 67 -7.86 -11.42 8.52
CA ARG A 67 -6.84 -12.19 7.78
C ARG A 67 -5.44 -12.06 8.37
N ASP A 68 -5.29 -11.45 9.54
CA ASP A 68 -4.00 -11.12 10.17
C ASP A 68 -3.09 -10.26 9.26
N ILE A 69 -3.68 -9.47 8.37
CA ILE A 69 -2.94 -8.55 7.49
C ILE A 69 -2.97 -7.16 8.11
N LYS A 70 -1.82 -6.68 8.56
CA LYS A 70 -1.68 -5.33 9.10
C LYS A 70 -1.74 -4.31 7.97
N ILE A 71 -2.53 -3.25 8.17
CA ILE A 71 -2.53 -2.08 7.28
C ILE A 71 -1.73 -0.95 7.93
N VAL A 72 -0.78 -0.40 7.19
CA VAL A 72 -0.04 0.82 7.51
C VAL A 72 -0.44 1.89 6.52
N THR A 73 -1.06 2.97 7.00
CA THR A 73 -1.48 4.10 6.18
C THR A 73 -0.60 5.31 6.42
N GLY A 74 -0.16 5.95 5.35
CA GLY A 74 0.42 7.29 5.37
C GLY A 74 -0.35 8.20 4.42
N SER A 75 -0.30 9.50 4.66
CA SER A 75 -0.83 10.51 3.76
C SER A 75 0.12 11.70 3.69
N THR A 76 -0.08 12.56 2.70
CA THR A 76 0.62 13.84 2.57
C THR A 76 -0.30 15.00 2.97
N ASP A 77 0.23 16.00 3.68
CA ASP A 77 -0.51 17.24 4.02
C ASP A 77 -0.52 18.26 2.86
N GLN A 78 0.01 17.87 1.69
CA GLN A 78 0.06 18.70 0.51
C GLN A 78 -1.32 18.74 -0.17
N ALA A 79 -1.66 19.85 -0.81
CA ALA A 79 -2.93 19.99 -1.53
C ALA A 79 -2.94 19.31 -2.91
N GLU A 80 -1.76 18.97 -3.44
CA GLU A 80 -1.59 18.36 -4.77
C GLU A 80 -0.72 17.11 -4.69
N PRO A 81 -0.96 16.10 -5.56
CA PRO A 81 -0.16 14.88 -5.61
C PRO A 81 1.27 15.19 -6.07
N LYS A 82 2.24 14.49 -5.48
CA LYS A 82 3.65 14.52 -5.90
C LYS A 82 4.02 13.39 -6.86
N GLY A 83 3.07 12.50 -7.13
CA GLY A 83 3.18 11.41 -8.08
C GLY A 83 3.64 10.09 -7.45
N VAL A 84 3.52 9.03 -8.25
CA VAL A 84 3.71 7.63 -7.83
C VAL A 84 5.05 7.36 -7.18
N GLY A 85 6.12 7.97 -7.70
CA GLY A 85 7.46 7.80 -7.14
C GLY A 85 7.56 8.36 -5.72
N TYR A 86 6.92 9.50 -5.44
CA TYR A 86 6.88 10.07 -4.10
C TYR A 86 6.09 9.16 -3.15
N GLY A 87 4.86 8.80 -3.53
CA GLY A 87 4.01 7.95 -2.70
C GLY A 87 4.60 6.56 -2.44
N SER A 88 5.12 5.91 -3.48
CA SER A 88 5.72 4.57 -3.35
C SER A 88 6.93 4.59 -2.43
N ASN A 89 7.77 5.61 -2.52
CA ASN A 89 8.92 5.75 -1.62
C ASN A 89 8.50 5.93 -0.15
N ARG A 90 7.40 6.65 0.10
CA ARG A 90 6.85 6.80 1.45
C ARG A 90 6.25 5.50 1.98
N ALA A 91 5.47 4.81 1.14
CA ALA A 91 4.91 3.50 1.45
C ALA A 91 6.01 2.45 1.73
N ILE A 92 7.11 2.47 0.95
CA ILE A 92 8.28 1.60 1.18
C ILE A 92 8.98 1.93 2.51
N ARG A 93 9.14 3.22 2.85
CA ARG A 93 9.82 3.63 4.09
C ARG A 93 9.06 3.26 5.35
N GLN A 94 7.73 3.29 5.31
CA GLN A 94 6.90 2.93 6.46
C GLN A 94 6.69 1.41 6.59
N SER A 95 7.02 0.63 5.56
CA SER A 95 6.89 -0.82 5.58
C SER A 95 7.99 -1.51 6.41
N SER A 96 7.80 -2.79 6.69
CA SER A 96 8.66 -3.58 7.58
C SER A 96 8.95 -5.00 7.10
N GLY A 97 8.47 -5.36 5.91
CA GLY A 97 8.65 -6.67 5.30
C GLY A 97 10.03 -6.92 4.71
N ASP A 98 10.45 -8.19 4.73
CA ASP A 98 11.70 -8.64 4.11
C ASP A 98 11.66 -8.49 2.56
N PHE A 99 10.46 -8.55 1.98
CA PHE A 99 10.21 -8.34 0.55
C PHE A 99 9.16 -7.25 0.35
N ILE A 100 9.36 -6.42 -0.66
CA ILE A 100 8.34 -5.51 -1.20
C ILE A 100 7.60 -6.21 -2.32
N CYS A 101 6.29 -6.14 -2.30
CA CYS A 101 5.47 -6.37 -3.48
C CYS A 101 4.82 -5.05 -3.90
N VAL A 102 5.22 -4.47 -5.02
CA VAL A 102 4.55 -3.24 -5.50
C VAL A 102 3.27 -3.66 -6.20
N LEU A 103 2.13 -3.20 -5.68
CA LEU A 103 0.85 -3.29 -6.38
C LEU A 103 0.60 -1.95 -7.05
N ASP A 104 0.58 -1.97 -8.39
CA ASP A 104 0.36 -0.80 -9.22
C ASP A 104 -1.11 -0.38 -9.12
N ALA A 105 -1.44 0.33 -8.04
CA ALA A 105 -2.78 0.88 -7.84
C ALA A 105 -2.83 2.31 -8.41
N VAL A 106 -3.35 2.40 -9.63
CA VAL A 106 -4.23 3.49 -10.11
C VAL A 106 -3.89 4.94 -9.78
N SER A 107 -2.62 5.34 -9.76
CA SER A 107 -2.33 6.76 -9.98
C SER A 107 -2.50 7.06 -11.46
N PHE A 108 -3.74 7.32 -11.86
CA PHE A 108 -4.05 7.74 -13.22
C PHE A 108 -3.36 9.07 -13.53
N PHE A 109 -2.34 9.00 -14.38
CA PHE A 109 -2.26 9.97 -15.47
C PHE A 109 -3.56 9.82 -16.27
N HIS A 110 -4.25 10.93 -16.46
CA HIS A 110 -5.39 11.15 -17.35
C HIS A 110 -5.53 10.10 -18.49
N SER A 111 -6.70 9.46 -18.57
CA SER A 111 -7.23 8.64 -19.69
C SER A 111 -6.96 7.12 -19.71
N SER A 112 -8.04 6.37 -19.40
CA SER A 112 -8.52 5.17 -20.13
C SER A 112 -7.77 3.82 -20.12
N SER A 113 -6.94 3.50 -19.12
CA SER A 113 -6.40 2.12 -18.97
C SER A 113 -6.79 1.49 -17.62
N PRO A 114 -7.44 0.30 -17.58
CA PRO A 114 -7.74 -0.38 -16.32
C PRO A 114 -6.44 -0.78 -15.59
N PRO A 115 -6.43 -0.82 -14.25
CA PRO A 115 -5.26 -1.22 -13.49
C PRO A 115 -4.79 -2.61 -13.85
N MET A 116 -3.47 -2.75 -13.99
CA MET A 116 -2.82 -4.04 -14.21
C MET A 116 -2.39 -4.59 -12.84
N ASN A 117 -3.17 -5.52 -12.27
CA ASN A 117 -2.86 -6.19 -11.00
C ASN A 117 -1.70 -7.20 -11.16
N SER A 118 -0.50 -6.73 -11.51
CA SER A 118 0.70 -7.56 -11.50
C SER A 118 1.48 -7.35 -10.21
N LEU A 119 1.47 -8.36 -9.34
CA LEU A 119 2.31 -8.39 -8.14
C LEU A 119 3.77 -8.63 -8.55
N ARG A 120 4.65 -7.67 -8.29
CA ARG A 120 6.11 -7.82 -8.49
C ARG A 120 6.83 -7.81 -7.16
N PHE A 121 7.55 -8.88 -6.87
CA PHE A 121 8.33 -9.02 -5.64
C PHE A 121 9.76 -8.53 -5.83
N PHE A 122 10.21 -7.68 -4.90
CA PHE A 122 11.56 -7.18 -4.81
C PHE A 122 12.08 -7.44 -3.39
N PRO A 123 13.32 -7.91 -3.21
CA PRO A 123 13.91 -7.96 -1.87
C PRO A 123 14.00 -6.54 -1.30
N GLN A 124 13.61 -6.32 -0.04
CA GLN A 124 13.98 -5.10 0.66
C GLN A 124 15.47 -5.17 0.96
N GLY A 125 16.27 -4.53 0.12
CA GLY A 125 17.63 -4.19 0.50
C GLY A 125 17.58 -3.20 1.66
N ARG A 126 18.07 -3.58 2.84
CA ARG A 126 18.68 -2.57 3.71
C ARG A 126 19.77 -1.93 2.88
N CYS A 127 19.54 -0.70 2.42
CA CYS A 127 20.68 0.19 2.21
C CYS A 127 21.26 0.41 3.61
N ASP A 128 22.10 -0.52 4.06
CA ASP A 128 23.08 -0.20 5.07
C ASP A 128 23.93 0.91 4.45
N GLU A 129 23.73 2.13 4.94
CA GLU A 129 24.56 3.29 4.66
C GLU A 129 26.02 2.87 4.83
N LYS A 130 26.76 2.84 3.72
CA LYS A 130 28.22 2.87 3.72
C LYS A 130 28.67 4.22 3.19
#